data_AF-A0A0G1HIE4-F1
#
_entry.id   AF-A0A0G1HIE4-F1
#
_cell.length_a   1.000
_cell.length_b   1.000
_cell.length_c   1.000
_cell.angle_alpha   90.00
_cell.angle_beta   90.00
_cell.angle_gamma   90.00
#
_symmetry.space_group_name_H-M   'P 1'
#
loop_
_entity.id
_entity.type
_entity.pdbx_description
1 polymer ?
#
loop_
_entity_poly.entity_id
_entity_poly.type
_entity_poly.pdbx_seq_one_letter_code
_entity_poly.pdbx_strand_id
1 'polypeptide(L)'
;MNKSYFDLDKLHLSLGRWSYICLIASIFLFSLFTGFKPVSLFTDLPGLLTGSVAIESQRAVLETITIVLHQTAILLAVGLTLLIIIRRVVGAENIKAAFDPMKLFEKGPRLIYLSVFLEELIFRQILIGWVRTFLGGGLLITVLLILIGNALFALPHILNHAEGHRKPILILPQLMLGLILTFIFLEYGFWVALLAHLTYDFVLFSVIKLQLSIVEDVISGAYWLIIGVAAYLILSSMGVGLTTLSPWVTNTTLTTLSLSPWQMITLLIFISAVFGVIANLFALDEPSPDMSIFREHPGAAVIGLLIAPLVYVFIIIGLSWLLGVFHLDPYSKAILIVLIVFITASPKSGSGMANLWFTGTPITFLYVFVALTFSFVNAAMIIFTVMLASIFPIMINAYLGDLSK
;
A
#
# COMPACT_ATOMS: atom_id res chain seq x y z
N MET A 1 20.54 40.34 -13.44
CA MET A 1 19.24 39.69 -13.70
C MET A 1 18.94 38.75 -12.55
N ASN A 2 17.90 39.08 -11.77
CA ASN A 2 17.41 38.29 -10.64
C ASN A 2 16.93 36.92 -11.13
N LYS A 3 17.67 35.85 -10.81
CA LYS A 3 17.08 34.50 -10.82
C LYS A 3 16.36 34.33 -9.49
N SER A 4 15.04 34.45 -9.51
CA SER A 4 14.19 33.92 -8.46
C SER A 4 14.45 32.42 -8.39
N TYR A 5 15.30 32.00 -7.46
CA TYR A 5 15.24 30.65 -6.94
C TYR A 5 13.82 30.50 -6.38
N PHE A 6 12.94 29.88 -7.16
CA PHE A 6 11.81 29.18 -6.58
C PHE A 6 12.42 28.31 -5.49
N ASP A 7 12.07 28.61 -4.26
CA ASP A 7 12.62 28.01 -3.06
C ASP A 7 12.25 26.52 -3.09
N LEU A 8 13.13 25.69 -3.67
CA LEU A 8 12.88 24.28 -3.97
C LEU A 8 12.46 23.53 -2.70
N ASP A 9 12.99 23.94 -1.54
CA ASP A 9 12.60 23.42 -0.23
C ASP A 9 11.14 23.72 0.12
N LYS A 10 10.63 24.92 -0.22
CA LYS A 10 9.21 25.25 -0.05
C LYS A 10 8.34 24.46 -1.02
N LEU A 11 8.82 24.19 -2.24
CA LEU A 11 8.11 23.36 -3.21
C LEU A 11 8.01 21.89 -2.73
N HIS A 12 9.12 21.31 -2.27
CA HIS A 12 9.19 19.99 -1.61
C HIS A 12 8.16 19.86 -0.48
N LEU A 13 8.17 20.84 0.43
CA LEU A 13 7.25 20.88 1.57
C LEU A 13 5.79 21.02 1.14
N SER A 14 5.51 21.72 0.04
CA SER A 14 4.14 21.91 -0.47
C SER A 14 3.58 20.66 -1.15
N LEU A 15 4.35 20.02 -2.03
CA LEU A 15 3.92 18.81 -2.75
C LEU A 15 3.83 17.60 -1.83
N GLY A 16 4.78 17.43 -0.88
CA GLY A 16 4.72 16.32 0.08
C GLY A 16 3.49 16.41 0.98
N ARG A 17 3.14 17.63 1.42
CA ARG A 17 1.89 17.88 2.18
C ARG A 17 0.65 17.62 1.32
N TRP A 18 0.68 17.98 0.04
CA TRP A 18 -0.42 17.72 -0.88
C TRP A 18 -0.69 16.22 -1.00
N SER A 19 0.34 15.41 -1.30
CA SER A 19 0.23 13.95 -1.36
C SER A 19 -0.38 13.35 -0.10
N TYR A 20 0.11 13.78 1.07
CA TYR A 20 -0.40 13.34 2.37
C TYR A 20 -1.87 13.69 2.60
N ILE A 21 -2.24 14.95 2.34
CA ILE A 21 -3.62 15.44 2.53
C ILE A 21 -4.58 14.71 1.59
N CYS A 22 -4.21 14.53 0.31
CA CYS A 22 -5.03 13.85 -0.68
C CYS A 22 -5.25 12.38 -0.32
N LEU A 23 -4.22 11.67 0.12
CA LEU A 23 -4.35 10.28 0.56
C LEU A 23 -5.25 10.15 1.79
N ILE A 24 -5.06 11.00 2.80
CA ILE A 24 -5.94 11.04 3.97
C ILE A 24 -7.39 11.30 3.52
N ALA A 25 -7.62 12.37 2.77
CA ALA A 25 -8.96 12.74 2.33
C ALA A 25 -9.63 11.60 1.55
N SER A 26 -8.88 10.91 0.69
CA SER A 26 -9.39 9.79 -0.10
C SER A 26 -9.77 8.58 0.76
N ILE A 27 -8.94 8.22 1.73
CA ILE A 27 -9.23 7.13 2.67
C ILE A 27 -10.47 7.45 3.51
N PHE A 28 -10.60 8.68 4.02
CA PHE A 28 -11.77 9.11 4.79
C PHE A 28 -13.03 9.15 3.92
N LEU A 29 -12.96 9.72 2.72
CA LEU A 29 -14.10 9.78 1.78
C LEU A 29 -14.54 8.38 1.39
N PHE A 30 -13.60 7.49 1.01
CA PHE A 30 -13.92 6.10 0.70
C PHE A 30 -14.62 5.42 1.89
N SER A 31 -14.09 5.62 3.10
CA SER A 31 -14.66 5.04 4.31
C SER A 31 -16.10 5.52 4.53
N LEU A 32 -16.35 6.83 4.39
CA LEU A 32 -17.70 7.40 4.49
C LEU A 32 -18.66 6.82 3.42
N PHE A 33 -18.23 6.74 2.16
CA PHE A 33 -19.06 6.22 1.07
C PHE A 33 -19.39 4.73 1.20
N THR A 34 -18.50 3.95 1.80
CA THR A 34 -18.68 2.51 2.02
C THR A 34 -19.33 2.18 3.37
N GLY A 35 -19.84 3.19 4.08
CA GLY A 35 -20.67 3.00 5.27
C GLY A 35 -19.89 2.84 6.57
N PHE A 36 -18.73 3.48 6.71
CA PHE A 36 -17.95 3.53 7.95
C PHE A 36 -18.81 3.94 9.15
N LYS A 37 -18.90 3.04 10.15
CA LYS A 37 -19.57 3.28 11.42
C LYS A 37 -18.54 3.23 12.55
N PRO A 38 -17.99 4.37 13.00
CA PRO A 38 -16.95 4.39 14.03
C PRO A 38 -17.38 3.81 15.38
N VAL A 39 -18.70 3.67 15.62
CA VAL A 39 -19.28 3.21 16.89
C VAL A 39 -19.20 1.69 17.08
N SER A 40 -19.23 0.88 16.00
CA SER A 40 -19.25 -0.60 16.12
C SER A 40 -17.98 -1.16 16.75
N LEU A 41 -16.84 -0.49 16.53
CA LEU A 41 -15.55 -0.86 17.14
C LEU A 41 -15.59 -0.91 18.69
N PHE A 42 -16.37 -0.02 19.30
CA PHE A 42 -16.49 0.05 20.75
C PHE A 42 -17.53 -0.92 21.31
N THR A 43 -18.53 -1.29 20.50
CA THR A 43 -19.58 -2.23 20.92
C THR A 43 -19.09 -3.68 20.90
N ASP A 44 -18.12 -4.01 20.04
CA ASP A 44 -17.65 -5.39 19.84
C ASP A 44 -16.45 -5.74 20.73
N LEU A 45 -15.76 -4.72 21.26
CA LEU A 45 -14.59 -4.85 22.14
C LEU A 45 -14.79 -5.79 23.34
N PRO A 46 -15.94 -5.77 24.07
CA PRO A 46 -16.16 -6.68 25.19
C PRO A 46 -16.24 -8.16 24.77
N GLY A 47 -16.90 -8.46 23.65
CA GLY A 47 -17.04 -9.84 23.13
C GLY A 47 -15.70 -10.42 22.66
N LEU A 48 -14.85 -9.54 22.15
CA LEU A 48 -13.49 -9.81 21.70
C LEU A 48 -12.55 -10.18 22.85
N LEU A 49 -12.63 -9.41 23.95
CA LEU A 49 -11.86 -9.66 25.16
C LEU A 49 -12.26 -10.97 25.84
N THR A 50 -13.54 -11.33 25.80
CA THR A 50 -14.05 -12.60 26.35
C THR A 50 -13.84 -13.81 25.44
N GLY A 51 -13.28 -13.62 24.23
CA GLY A 51 -13.03 -14.69 23.26
C GLY A 51 -14.30 -15.28 22.66
N SER A 52 -15.41 -14.55 22.72
CA SER A 52 -16.73 -14.98 22.21
C SER A 52 -16.93 -14.68 20.72
N VAL A 53 -16.03 -13.91 20.10
CA VAL A 53 -16.07 -13.60 18.67
C VAL A 53 -15.34 -14.70 17.89
N ALA A 54 -16.03 -15.29 16.93
CA ALA A 54 -15.44 -16.23 16.00
C ALA A 54 -14.51 -15.48 15.05
N ILE A 55 -13.25 -15.93 14.92
CA ILE A 55 -12.34 -15.45 13.89
C ILE A 55 -12.90 -15.92 12.55
N GLU A 56 -13.54 -15.01 11.80
CA GLU A 56 -13.99 -15.31 10.43
C GLU A 56 -12.76 -15.50 9.54
N SER A 57 -12.56 -16.72 9.06
CA SER A 57 -11.36 -17.12 8.34
C SER A 57 -11.38 -16.79 6.85
N GLN A 58 -12.49 -16.29 6.31
CA GLN A 58 -12.65 -16.02 4.88
C GLN A 58 -13.51 -14.79 4.64
N ARG A 59 -12.91 -13.76 4.05
CA ARG A 59 -13.59 -12.53 3.60
C ARG A 59 -13.34 -12.32 2.12
N ALA A 60 -14.29 -11.68 1.44
CA ALA A 60 -14.08 -11.26 0.06
C ALA A 60 -12.96 -10.20 -0.04
N VAL A 61 -12.37 -10.04 -1.22
CA VAL A 61 -11.30 -9.06 -1.48
C VAL A 61 -11.81 -7.65 -1.18
N LEU A 62 -12.99 -7.30 -1.69
CA LEU A 62 -13.61 -5.99 -1.49
C LEU A 62 -13.87 -5.69 -0.03
N GLU A 63 -14.35 -6.69 0.70
CA GLU A 63 -14.63 -6.59 2.13
C GLU A 63 -13.33 -6.35 2.89
N THR A 64 -12.27 -7.09 2.57
CA THR A 64 -10.95 -6.90 3.16
C THR A 64 -10.38 -5.52 2.87
N ILE A 65 -10.44 -5.05 1.62
CA ILE A 65 -10.01 -3.69 1.24
C ILE A 65 -10.81 -2.65 2.05
N THR A 66 -12.13 -2.83 2.14
CA THR A 66 -13.01 -1.90 2.85
C THR A 66 -12.65 -1.83 4.33
N ILE A 67 -12.46 -2.99 4.98
CA ILE A 67 -12.04 -3.07 6.37
C ILE A 67 -10.66 -2.42 6.54
N VAL A 68 -9.66 -2.78 5.73
CA VAL A 68 -8.31 -2.20 5.82
C VAL A 68 -8.38 -0.67 5.74
N LEU A 69 -9.10 -0.12 4.77
CA LEU A 69 -9.21 1.34 4.59
C LEU A 69 -9.99 2.01 5.74
N HIS A 70 -11.07 1.41 6.24
CA HIS A 70 -11.80 1.91 7.42
C HIS A 70 -10.90 1.93 8.66
N GLN A 71 -10.17 0.84 8.89
CA GLN A 71 -9.28 0.73 10.02
C GLN A 71 -8.11 1.71 9.92
N THR A 72 -7.51 1.88 8.73
CA THR A 72 -6.49 2.90 8.50
C THR A 72 -7.05 4.32 8.73
N ALA A 73 -8.30 4.61 8.34
CA ALA A 73 -8.91 5.91 8.64
C ALA A 73 -8.96 6.20 10.15
N ILE A 74 -9.28 5.19 10.97
CA ILE A 74 -9.27 5.30 12.43
C ILE A 74 -7.85 5.54 12.95
N LEU A 75 -6.87 4.78 12.47
CA LEU A 75 -5.47 4.94 12.84
C LEU A 75 -4.98 6.36 12.55
N LEU A 76 -5.31 6.90 11.38
CA LEU A 76 -4.99 8.27 10.99
C LEU A 76 -5.70 9.29 11.87
N ALA A 77 -7.00 9.12 12.14
CA ALA A 77 -7.77 10.03 13.01
C ALA A 77 -7.18 10.13 14.42
N VAL A 78 -6.91 8.97 15.03
CA VAL A 78 -6.36 8.86 16.39
C VAL A 78 -4.92 9.40 16.41
N GLY A 79 -4.09 8.99 15.46
CA GLY A 79 -2.71 9.45 15.34
C GLY A 79 -2.60 10.96 15.22
N LEU A 80 -3.39 11.57 14.32
CA LEU A 80 -3.43 13.04 14.14
C LEU A 80 -3.92 13.76 15.40
N THR A 81 -4.96 13.24 16.06
CA THR A 81 -5.48 13.83 17.30
C THR A 81 -4.43 13.82 18.41
N LEU A 82 -3.73 12.69 18.57
CA LEU A 82 -2.67 12.55 19.56
C LEU A 82 -1.47 13.45 19.23
N LEU A 83 -1.09 13.58 17.97
CA LEU A 83 -0.04 14.52 17.54
C LEU A 83 -0.41 15.96 17.89
N ILE A 84 -1.67 16.37 17.72
CA ILE A 84 -2.16 17.71 18.11
C ILE A 84 -2.05 17.91 19.63
N ILE A 85 -2.46 16.92 20.42
CA ILE A 85 -2.38 16.98 21.89
C ILE A 85 -0.92 17.07 22.34
N ILE A 86 -0.05 16.20 21.83
CA ILE A 86 1.38 16.19 22.15
C ILE A 86 2.01 17.53 21.76
N ARG A 87 1.64 18.10 20.61
CA ARG A 87 2.11 19.43 20.19
C ARG A 87 1.73 20.53 21.18
N ARG A 88 0.53 20.47 21.76
CA ARG A 88 0.09 21.42 22.78
C ARG A 88 0.79 21.23 24.12
N VAL A 89 1.08 19.99 24.51
CA VAL A 89 1.67 19.66 25.83
C VAL A 89 3.20 19.78 25.84
N VAL A 90 3.87 19.32 24.79
CA VAL A 90 5.34 19.21 24.72
C VAL A 90 5.99 20.37 23.94
N GLY A 91 5.21 21.11 23.15
CA GLY A 91 5.70 22.20 22.29
C GLY A 91 6.16 21.71 20.92
N ALA A 92 5.94 22.54 19.88
CA ALA A 92 6.14 22.15 18.48
C ALA A 92 7.61 21.95 18.08
N GLU A 93 8.53 22.68 18.71
CA GLU A 93 9.98 22.57 18.47
C GLU A 93 10.54 21.21 18.89
N ASN A 94 10.06 20.66 20.00
CA ASN A 94 10.44 19.34 20.49
C ASN A 94 9.92 18.20 19.59
N ILE A 95 8.82 18.40 18.86
CA ILE A 95 8.25 17.39 17.95
C ILE A 95 9.01 17.34 16.62
N LYS A 96 9.38 18.50 16.07
CA LYS A 96 10.14 18.57 14.81
C LYS A 96 11.50 17.92 14.91
N ALA A 97 12.17 18.04 16.06
CA ALA A 97 13.44 17.36 16.31
C ALA A 97 13.29 15.85 16.59
N ALA A 98 12.06 15.37 16.77
CA ALA A 98 11.72 14.06 17.34
C ALA A 98 11.04 13.10 16.36
N PHE A 99 10.50 13.58 15.24
CA PHE A 99 9.92 12.74 14.18
C PHE A 99 10.52 13.14 12.83
N ASP A 100 11.57 12.42 12.44
CA ASP A 100 12.23 12.58 11.14
C ASP A 100 11.98 11.34 10.28
N PRO A 101 10.93 11.35 9.44
CA PRO A 101 10.59 10.21 8.60
C PRO A 101 11.67 9.91 7.54
N MET A 102 12.58 10.85 7.26
CA MET A 102 13.72 10.61 6.36
C MET A 102 14.69 9.60 6.96
N LYS A 103 15.01 9.68 8.26
CA LYS A 103 15.89 8.71 8.94
C LYS A 103 15.34 7.29 8.94
N LEU A 104 14.02 7.15 8.97
CA LEU A 104 13.37 5.84 8.85
C LEU A 104 13.51 5.28 7.44
N PHE A 105 13.40 6.14 6.43
CA PHE A 105 13.50 5.77 5.01
C PHE A 105 14.95 5.56 4.52
N GLU A 106 15.96 6.19 5.13
CA GLU A 106 17.39 6.02 4.78
C GLU A 106 17.85 4.55 4.80
N LYS A 107 17.21 3.70 5.60
CA LYS A 107 17.50 2.26 5.68
C LYS A 107 16.98 1.48 4.45
N GLY A 108 16.18 2.11 3.61
CA GLY A 108 15.59 1.56 2.40
C GLY A 108 14.24 0.87 2.64
N PRO A 109 13.40 0.78 1.59
CA PRO A 109 12.00 0.33 1.67
C PRO A 109 11.86 -1.12 2.15
N ARG A 110 12.83 -2.00 1.83
CA ARG A 110 12.79 -3.41 2.22
C ARG A 110 12.89 -3.62 3.72
N LEU A 111 13.69 -2.79 4.42
CA LEU A 111 13.80 -2.88 5.87
C LEU A 111 12.53 -2.37 6.56
N ILE A 112 11.83 -1.39 5.97
CA ILE A 112 10.51 -0.95 6.44
C ILE A 112 9.49 -2.09 6.31
N TYR A 113 9.42 -2.73 5.13
CA TYR A 113 8.49 -3.86 4.95
C TYR A 113 8.76 -4.99 5.94
N LEU A 114 10.04 -5.33 6.12
CA LEU A 114 10.45 -6.39 7.05
C LEU A 114 10.17 -5.98 8.50
N SER A 115 10.43 -4.73 8.90
CA SER A 115 10.19 -4.28 10.28
C SER A 115 8.71 -4.35 10.61
N VAL A 116 7.84 -3.82 9.74
CA VAL A 116 6.38 -3.84 9.96
C VAL A 116 5.87 -5.29 10.00
N PHE A 117 6.34 -6.16 9.10
CA PHE A 117 5.98 -7.57 9.14
C PHE A 117 6.41 -8.25 10.44
N LEU A 118 7.64 -8.01 10.90
CA LEU A 118 8.16 -8.59 12.14
C LEU A 118 7.44 -8.03 13.37
N GLU A 119 7.08 -6.76 13.38
CA GLU A 119 6.29 -6.15 14.46
C GLU A 119 4.93 -6.84 14.57
N GLU A 120 4.21 -7.01 13.46
CA GLU A 120 2.94 -7.73 13.46
C GLU A 120 3.12 -9.21 13.83
N LEU A 121 4.13 -9.87 13.27
CA LEU A 121 4.38 -11.29 13.52
C LEU A 121 4.69 -11.54 15.00
N ILE A 122 5.58 -10.73 15.60
CA ILE A 122 6.02 -10.92 16.98
C ILE A 122 4.92 -10.49 17.95
N PHE A 123 4.43 -9.25 17.84
CA PHE A 123 3.56 -8.68 18.86
C PHE A 123 2.11 -9.12 18.73
N ARG A 124 1.64 -9.53 17.55
CA ARG A 124 0.25 -9.96 17.33
C ARG A 124 0.20 -11.47 17.13
N GLN A 125 0.80 -12.01 16.08
CA GLN A 125 0.65 -13.44 15.76
C GLN A 125 1.29 -14.37 16.80
N ILE A 126 2.53 -14.11 17.20
CA ILE A 126 3.25 -14.95 18.17
C ILE A 126 2.72 -14.69 19.58
N LEU A 127 2.76 -13.44 20.04
CA LEU A 127 2.43 -13.12 21.43
C LEU A 127 0.94 -13.23 21.74
N ILE A 128 0.07 -12.69 20.88
CA ILE A 128 -1.39 -12.67 21.13
C ILE A 128 -2.09 -13.86 20.47
N GLY A 129 -1.60 -14.36 19.34
CA GLY A 129 -2.13 -15.56 18.70
C GLY A 129 -1.67 -16.84 19.39
N TRP A 130 -0.38 -17.18 19.24
CA TRP A 130 0.16 -18.48 19.66
C TRP A 130 0.35 -18.62 21.16
N VAL A 131 1.01 -17.65 21.82
CA VAL A 131 1.28 -17.72 23.27
C VAL A 131 -0.02 -17.69 24.07
N ARG A 132 -0.99 -16.85 23.69
CA ARG A 132 -2.34 -16.87 24.29
C ARG A 132 -2.97 -18.25 24.22
N THR A 133 -2.93 -18.89 23.04
CA THR A 133 -3.51 -20.22 22.82
C THR A 133 -2.79 -21.27 23.65
N PHE A 134 -1.46 -21.22 23.69
CA PHE A 134 -0.62 -22.11 24.50
C PHE A 134 -0.92 -21.99 26.01
N LEU A 135 -1.18 -20.78 26.49
CA LEU A 135 -1.50 -20.51 27.89
C LEU A 135 -2.99 -20.73 28.25
N GLY A 136 -3.80 -21.27 27.33
CA GLY A 136 -5.20 -21.62 27.60
C GLY A 136 -6.23 -20.50 27.37
N GLY A 137 -5.83 -19.36 26.82
CA GLY A 137 -6.74 -18.38 26.22
C GLY A 137 -7.68 -17.60 27.15
N GLY A 138 -7.53 -17.71 28.48
CA GLY A 138 -8.39 -17.01 29.44
C GLY A 138 -8.37 -15.48 29.32
N LEU A 139 -9.46 -14.82 29.73
CA LEU A 139 -9.63 -13.36 29.66
C LEU A 139 -8.45 -12.61 30.31
N LEU A 140 -8.08 -12.98 31.54
CA LEU A 140 -6.98 -12.34 32.26
C LEU A 140 -5.65 -12.46 31.50
N ILE A 141 -5.35 -13.65 30.97
CA ILE A 141 -4.12 -13.91 30.19
C ILE A 141 -4.13 -13.07 28.92
N THR A 142 -5.27 -13.02 28.23
CA THR A 142 -5.44 -12.23 27.01
C THR A 142 -5.20 -10.75 27.28
N VAL A 143 -5.82 -10.17 28.31
CA VAL A 143 -5.62 -8.77 28.69
C VAL A 143 -4.16 -8.48 29.06
N LEU A 144 -3.52 -9.35 29.85
CA LEU A 144 -2.12 -9.18 30.21
C LEU A 144 -1.20 -9.23 28.98
N LEU A 145 -1.41 -10.17 28.06
CA LEU A 145 -0.63 -10.26 26.81
C LEU A 145 -0.84 -9.04 25.91
N ILE A 146 -2.06 -8.50 25.83
CA ILE A 146 -2.34 -7.26 25.10
C ILE A 146 -1.57 -6.09 25.72
N LEU A 147 -1.64 -5.91 27.04
CA LEU A 147 -0.97 -4.80 27.72
C LEU A 147 0.55 -4.90 27.61
N ILE A 148 1.11 -6.08 27.85
CA ILE A 148 2.56 -6.33 27.74
C ILE A 148 3.01 -6.17 26.29
N GLY A 149 2.32 -6.81 25.34
CA GLY A 149 2.64 -6.72 23.92
C GLY A 149 2.61 -5.30 23.40
N ASN A 150 1.58 -4.54 23.77
CA ASN A 150 1.45 -3.15 23.38
C ASN A 150 2.53 -2.25 24.01
N ALA A 151 2.90 -2.50 25.26
CA ALA A 151 4.01 -1.79 25.90
C ALA A 151 5.35 -2.10 25.21
N LEU A 152 5.62 -3.38 24.91
CA LEU A 152 6.84 -3.81 24.20
C LEU A 152 6.88 -3.29 22.76
N PHE A 153 5.74 -3.13 22.12
CA PHE A 153 5.60 -2.48 20.81
C PHE A 153 5.92 -0.97 20.89
N ALA A 154 5.33 -0.26 21.86
CA ALA A 154 5.45 1.19 21.93
C ALA A 154 6.77 1.70 22.54
N LEU A 155 7.34 0.99 23.52
CA LEU A 155 8.53 1.43 24.26
C LEU A 155 9.76 1.70 23.38
N PRO A 156 10.14 0.84 22.40
CA PRO A 156 11.28 1.08 21.52
C PRO A 156 11.16 2.39 20.75
N HIS A 157 9.94 2.85 20.46
CA HIS A 157 9.71 4.08 19.73
C HIS A 157 10.13 5.34 20.50
N ILE A 158 10.35 5.25 21.81
CA ILE A 158 10.97 6.36 22.56
C ILE A 158 12.38 6.67 22.06
N LEU A 159 13.07 5.66 21.49
CA LEU A 159 14.42 5.79 20.94
C LEU A 159 14.45 6.52 19.60
N ASN A 160 13.29 6.70 18.96
CA ASN A 160 13.17 7.57 17.77
C ASN A 160 13.40 9.04 18.12
N HIS A 161 13.42 9.38 19.42
CA HIS A 161 13.65 10.73 19.91
C HIS A 161 15.08 10.90 20.43
N ALA A 162 15.66 12.08 20.17
CA ALA A 162 17.00 12.46 20.62
C ALA A 162 17.15 12.37 22.15
N GLU A 163 18.36 12.09 22.62
CA GLU A 163 18.65 11.66 24.01
C GLU A 163 18.27 12.66 25.12
N GLY A 164 18.00 13.92 24.82
CA GLY A 164 17.46 14.91 25.77
C GLY A 164 15.94 15.16 25.70
N HIS A 165 15.25 14.60 24.70
CA HIS A 165 13.84 14.86 24.42
C HIS A 165 12.93 13.65 24.66
N ARG A 166 13.48 12.52 25.10
CA ARG A 166 12.75 11.28 25.38
C ARG A 166 11.79 11.48 26.57
N LYS A 167 10.50 11.68 26.29
CA LYS A 167 9.44 11.77 27.29
C LYS A 167 8.44 10.63 27.09
N PRO A 168 7.94 9.97 28.16
CA PRO A 168 6.96 8.88 28.03
C PRO A 168 5.68 9.25 27.27
N ILE A 169 5.26 10.52 27.32
CA ILE A 169 4.08 10.99 26.58
C ILE A 169 4.25 10.90 25.05
N LEU A 170 5.49 10.86 24.55
CA LEU A 170 5.77 10.80 23.11
C LEU A 170 5.46 9.43 22.50
N ILE A 171 5.42 8.36 23.29
CA ILE A 171 5.04 7.02 22.83
C ILE A 171 3.53 6.75 22.89
N LEU A 172 2.73 7.72 23.35
CA LEU A 172 1.28 7.60 23.40
C LEU A 172 0.63 7.29 22.04
N PRO A 173 1.07 7.89 20.90
CA PRO A 173 0.57 7.52 19.59
C PRO A 173 0.78 6.02 19.29
N GLN A 174 1.95 5.49 19.61
CA GLN A 174 2.28 4.08 19.39
C GLN A 174 1.52 3.17 20.34
N LEU A 175 1.31 3.57 21.59
CA LEU A 175 0.46 2.83 22.53
C LEU A 175 -0.98 2.72 22.01
N MET A 176 -1.55 3.81 21.50
CA MET A 176 -2.93 3.80 20.97
C MET A 176 -3.01 3.04 19.64
N LEU A 177 -2.06 3.28 18.74
CA LEU A 177 -1.93 2.56 17.47
C LEU A 177 -1.81 1.06 17.71
N GLY A 178 -0.98 0.63 18.66
CA GLY A 178 -0.78 -0.78 18.93
C GLY A 178 -2.01 -1.47 19.56
N LEU A 179 -2.81 -0.76 20.36
CA LEU A 179 -4.12 -1.25 20.83
C LEU A 179 -5.11 -1.43 19.68
N ILE A 180 -5.18 -0.46 18.76
CA ILE A 180 -6.09 -0.56 17.60
C ILE A 180 -5.64 -1.68 16.67
N LEU A 181 -4.34 -1.81 16.37
CA LEU A 181 -3.79 -2.93 15.59
C LEU A 181 -4.05 -4.29 16.24
N THR A 182 -3.99 -4.35 17.58
CA THR A 182 -4.34 -5.57 18.34
C THR A 182 -5.82 -5.90 18.21
N PHE A 183 -6.70 -4.90 18.28
CA PHE A 183 -8.12 -5.08 18.01
C PHE A 183 -8.35 -5.61 16.59
N ILE A 184 -7.72 -4.98 15.58
CA ILE A 184 -7.83 -5.40 14.17
C ILE A 184 -7.36 -6.85 14.00
N PHE A 185 -6.24 -7.21 14.64
CA PHE A 185 -5.71 -8.58 14.60
C PHE A 185 -6.68 -9.61 15.17
N LEU A 186 -7.28 -9.31 16.33
CA LEU A 186 -8.16 -10.25 16.99
C LEU A 186 -9.51 -10.40 16.26
N GLU A 187 -10.02 -9.33 15.63
CA GLU A 187 -11.30 -9.33 14.89
C GLU A 187 -11.17 -9.86 13.46
N TYR A 188 -10.15 -9.40 12.74
CA TYR A 188 -10.02 -9.57 11.30
C TYR A 188 -8.80 -10.41 10.90
N GLY A 189 -7.96 -10.79 11.86
CA GLY A 189 -6.79 -11.63 11.64
C GLY A 189 -5.52 -10.88 11.25
N PHE A 190 -4.43 -11.65 11.17
CA PHE A 190 -3.07 -11.17 10.91
C PHE A 190 -2.94 -10.35 9.64
N TRP A 191 -3.51 -10.81 8.52
CA TRP A 191 -3.36 -10.13 7.24
C TRP A 191 -3.99 -8.74 7.26
N VAL A 192 -5.19 -8.58 7.83
CA VAL A 192 -5.84 -7.28 7.90
C VAL A 192 -5.07 -6.32 8.80
N ALA A 193 -4.54 -6.79 9.94
CA ALA A 193 -3.68 -5.97 10.81
C ALA A 193 -2.41 -5.50 10.08
N LEU A 194 -1.73 -6.42 9.38
CA LEU A 194 -0.54 -6.11 8.59
C LEU A 194 -0.82 -5.11 7.46
N LEU A 195 -1.87 -5.34 6.68
CA LEU A 195 -2.24 -4.45 5.57
C LEU A 195 -2.67 -3.07 6.09
N ALA A 196 -3.39 -2.98 7.21
CA ALA A 196 -3.77 -1.70 7.83
C ALA A 196 -2.56 -0.92 8.36
N HIS A 197 -1.59 -1.62 8.98
CA HIS A 197 -0.34 -1.03 9.45
C HIS A 197 0.49 -0.50 8.27
N LEU A 198 0.71 -1.33 7.23
CA LEU A 198 1.42 -0.91 6.02
C LEU A 198 0.74 0.28 5.35
N THR A 199 -0.60 0.27 5.22
CA THR A 199 -1.34 1.39 4.62
C THR A 199 -1.16 2.66 5.45
N TYR A 200 -1.23 2.59 6.78
CA TYR A 200 -0.99 3.72 7.66
C TYR A 200 0.42 4.30 7.45
N ASP A 201 1.45 3.46 7.44
CA ASP A 201 2.84 3.87 7.26
C ASP A 201 3.10 4.46 5.87
N PHE A 202 2.52 3.90 4.81
CA PHE A 202 2.70 4.45 3.46
C PHE A 202 2.00 5.78 3.27
N VAL A 203 0.86 6.02 3.93
CA VAL A 203 0.27 7.36 3.99
C VAL A 203 1.25 8.30 4.68
N LEU A 204 1.83 7.93 5.83
CA LEU A 204 2.82 8.77 6.51
C LEU A 204 4.07 9.06 5.66
N PHE A 205 4.60 8.06 4.97
CA PHE A 205 5.81 8.20 4.15
C PHE A 205 5.57 8.95 2.83
N SER A 206 4.32 9.18 2.43
CA SER A 206 3.99 9.90 1.19
C SER A 206 4.55 11.33 1.12
N VAL A 207 4.88 11.93 2.27
CA VAL A 207 5.53 13.25 2.33
C VAL A 207 6.98 13.25 1.85
N ILE A 208 7.63 12.09 1.82
CA ILE A 208 9.04 11.94 1.42
C ILE A 208 9.12 11.82 -0.10
N LYS A 209 9.48 12.92 -0.77
CA LYS A 209 9.52 13.01 -2.25
C LYS A 209 10.95 13.07 -2.80
N LEU A 210 11.11 12.52 -4.00
CA LEU A 210 12.26 12.70 -4.88
C LEU A 210 11.89 13.40 -6.20
N GLN A 211 10.69 13.20 -6.72
CA GLN A 211 10.20 13.90 -7.91
C GLN A 211 9.60 15.26 -7.52
N LEU A 212 9.99 16.30 -8.27
CA LEU A 212 9.69 17.71 -7.93
C LEU A 212 9.15 18.52 -9.10
N SER A 213 9.04 17.89 -10.27
CA SER A 213 8.66 18.57 -11.48
C SER A 213 7.15 18.49 -11.68
N ILE A 214 6.45 19.58 -11.37
CA ILE A 214 5.03 19.74 -11.72
C ILE A 214 4.80 19.52 -13.23
N VAL A 215 5.81 19.81 -14.06
CA VAL A 215 5.72 19.60 -15.51
C VAL A 215 5.67 18.11 -15.86
N GLU A 216 6.47 17.28 -15.19
CA GLU A 216 6.44 15.82 -15.35
C GLU A 216 5.07 15.26 -14.93
N ASP A 217 4.54 15.70 -13.78
CA ASP A 217 3.21 15.29 -13.30
C ASP A 217 2.08 15.68 -14.27
N VAL A 218 2.14 16.89 -14.85
CA VAL A 218 1.12 17.37 -15.80
C VAL A 218 1.17 16.57 -17.11
N ILE A 219 2.36 16.32 -17.65
CA ILE A 219 2.51 15.57 -18.91
C ILE A 219 2.12 14.10 -18.71
N SER A 220 2.57 13.47 -17.62
CA SER A 220 2.18 12.12 -17.24
C SER A 220 0.66 12.03 -17.02
N GLY A 221 0.07 12.98 -16.30
CA GLY A 221 -1.37 13.07 -16.08
C GLY A 221 -2.17 13.21 -17.38
N ALA A 222 -1.72 14.07 -18.30
CA ALA A 222 -2.37 14.23 -19.60
C ALA A 222 -2.29 12.95 -20.45
N TYR A 223 -1.15 12.26 -20.44
CA TYR A 223 -0.99 10.98 -21.12
C TYR A 223 -1.99 9.94 -20.58
N TRP A 224 -2.04 9.77 -19.26
CA TRP A 224 -2.94 8.80 -18.64
C TRP A 224 -4.40 9.14 -18.89
N LEU A 225 -4.76 10.42 -18.89
CA LEU A 225 -6.12 10.84 -19.23
C LEU A 225 -6.49 10.45 -20.68
N ILE A 226 -5.62 10.73 -21.65
CA ILE A 226 -5.86 10.42 -23.06
C ILE A 226 -6.01 8.91 -23.27
N ILE A 227 -5.07 8.13 -22.74
CA ILE A 227 -5.12 6.67 -22.85
C ILE A 227 -6.33 6.10 -22.10
N GLY A 228 -6.65 6.62 -20.93
CA GLY A 228 -7.82 6.21 -20.15
C GLY A 228 -9.12 6.45 -20.90
N VAL A 229 -9.30 7.64 -21.50
CA VAL A 229 -10.47 7.96 -22.32
C VAL A 229 -10.54 7.04 -23.55
N ALA A 230 -9.44 6.83 -24.25
CA ALA A 230 -9.40 5.93 -25.41
C ALA A 230 -9.77 4.49 -25.02
N ALA A 231 -9.18 3.96 -23.94
CA ALA A 231 -9.46 2.63 -23.44
C ALA A 231 -10.92 2.49 -22.98
N TYR A 232 -11.48 3.51 -22.32
CA TYR A 232 -12.89 3.55 -21.93
C TYR A 232 -13.83 3.48 -23.13
N LEU A 233 -13.58 4.27 -24.18
CA LEU A 233 -14.40 4.27 -25.40
C LEU A 233 -14.35 2.92 -26.10
N ILE A 234 -13.17 2.30 -26.17
CA ILE A 234 -13.00 0.95 -26.74
C ILE A 234 -13.76 -0.08 -25.89
N LEU A 235 -13.62 -0.08 -24.57
CA LEU A 235 -14.35 -0.99 -23.66
C LEU A 235 -15.86 -0.84 -23.81
N SER A 236 -16.35 0.40 -23.87
CA SER A 236 -17.76 0.70 -24.05
C SER A 236 -18.28 0.14 -25.38
N SER A 237 -17.51 0.27 -26.47
CA SER A 237 -17.85 -0.31 -27.78
C SER A 237 -17.87 -1.86 -27.76
N MET A 238 -17.08 -2.48 -26.87
CA MET A 238 -17.05 -3.93 -26.66
C MET A 238 -18.12 -4.43 -25.68
N GLY A 239 -18.94 -3.53 -25.11
CA GLY A 239 -19.97 -3.87 -24.12
C GLY A 239 -19.40 -4.35 -22.77
N VAL A 240 -18.15 -4.00 -22.45
CA VAL A 240 -17.47 -4.42 -21.20
C VAL A 240 -17.44 -3.27 -20.21
N GLY A 241 -17.90 -3.53 -18.99
CA GLY A 241 -17.88 -2.57 -17.88
C GLY A 241 -17.02 -3.05 -16.70
N LEU A 242 -16.76 -2.15 -15.75
CA LEU A 242 -16.02 -2.49 -14.52
C LEU A 242 -16.71 -3.56 -13.67
N THR A 243 -18.04 -3.66 -13.74
CA THR A 243 -18.82 -4.69 -13.02
C THR A 243 -18.45 -6.10 -13.46
N THR A 244 -17.84 -6.29 -14.63
CA THR A 244 -17.33 -7.59 -15.07
C THR A 244 -16.21 -8.12 -14.18
N LEU A 245 -15.51 -7.26 -13.43
CA LEU A 245 -14.50 -7.67 -12.44
C LEU A 245 -15.10 -8.07 -11.09
N SER A 246 -16.41 -7.87 -10.87
CA SER A 246 -17.06 -8.19 -9.60
C SER A 246 -16.72 -9.60 -9.11
N PRO A 247 -16.75 -10.66 -9.93
CA PRO A 247 -16.44 -12.01 -9.44
C PRO A 247 -15.03 -12.16 -8.85
N TRP A 248 -14.06 -11.35 -9.28
CA TRP A 248 -12.69 -11.35 -8.74
C TRP A 248 -12.53 -10.50 -7.48
N VAL A 249 -13.52 -9.65 -7.19
CA VAL A 249 -13.50 -8.66 -6.12
C VAL A 249 -14.45 -9.07 -4.98
N THR A 250 -15.56 -9.72 -5.30
CA THR A 250 -16.62 -10.07 -4.34
C THR A 250 -16.63 -11.54 -3.94
N ASN A 251 -15.97 -12.43 -4.69
CA ASN A 251 -15.96 -13.86 -4.38
C ASN A 251 -14.64 -14.27 -3.72
N THR A 252 -14.70 -15.33 -2.92
CA THR A 252 -13.53 -15.99 -2.31
C THR A 252 -12.86 -16.99 -3.26
N THR A 253 -13.46 -17.24 -4.43
CA THR A 253 -12.99 -18.21 -5.42
C THR A 253 -12.60 -17.55 -6.73
N LEU A 254 -11.57 -18.10 -7.37
CA LEU A 254 -11.19 -17.73 -8.73
C LEU A 254 -12.26 -18.24 -9.70
N THR A 255 -12.96 -17.32 -10.34
CA THR A 255 -13.94 -17.63 -11.38
C THR A 255 -13.39 -17.16 -12.73
N THR A 256 -13.55 -17.98 -13.76
CA THR A 256 -13.20 -17.58 -15.12
C THR A 256 -14.13 -16.47 -15.57
N LEU A 257 -13.55 -15.34 -16.00
CA LEU A 257 -14.33 -14.30 -16.66
C LEU A 257 -14.54 -14.67 -18.13
N SER A 258 -15.72 -14.38 -18.65
CA SER A 258 -16.04 -14.47 -20.08
C SER A 258 -15.46 -13.31 -20.88
N LEU A 259 -14.18 -12.97 -20.64
CA LEU A 259 -13.46 -11.91 -21.33
C LEU A 259 -12.42 -12.49 -22.28
N SER A 260 -12.44 -12.03 -23.53
CA SER A 260 -11.34 -12.28 -24.46
C SER A 260 -10.05 -11.57 -23.99
N PRO A 261 -8.86 -12.04 -24.43
CA PRO A 261 -7.60 -11.38 -24.08
C PRO A 261 -7.57 -9.88 -24.44
N TRP A 262 -8.17 -9.50 -25.56
CA TRP A 262 -8.25 -8.09 -25.98
C TRP A 262 -9.09 -7.24 -25.04
N GLN A 263 -10.26 -7.74 -24.64
CA GLN A 263 -11.10 -7.04 -23.65
C GLN A 263 -10.37 -6.89 -22.31
N MET A 264 -9.62 -7.91 -21.88
CA MET A 264 -8.81 -7.85 -20.66
C MET A 264 -7.67 -6.82 -20.77
N ILE A 265 -6.96 -6.76 -21.90
CA ILE A 265 -5.93 -5.74 -22.16
C ILE A 265 -6.52 -4.35 -22.02
N THR A 266 -7.62 -4.06 -22.73
CA THR A 266 -8.22 -2.72 -22.71
C THR A 266 -8.73 -2.37 -21.31
N LEU A 267 -9.29 -3.34 -20.58
CA LEU A 267 -9.76 -3.16 -19.20
C LEU A 267 -8.61 -2.80 -18.25
N LEU A 268 -7.50 -3.52 -18.33
CA LEU A 268 -6.33 -3.26 -17.48
C LEU A 268 -5.61 -1.97 -17.85
N ILE A 269 -5.55 -1.59 -19.13
CA ILE A 269 -5.07 -0.27 -19.55
C ILE A 269 -5.96 0.84 -18.97
N PHE A 270 -7.28 0.70 -19.05
CA PHE A 270 -8.21 1.66 -18.47
C PHE A 270 -8.01 1.81 -16.95
N ILE A 271 -7.93 0.70 -16.23
CA ILE A 271 -7.70 0.71 -14.77
C ILE A 271 -6.35 1.31 -14.42
N SER A 272 -5.29 0.95 -15.16
CA SER A 272 -3.95 1.51 -14.97
C SER A 272 -3.93 3.01 -15.23
N ALA A 273 -4.65 3.48 -16.26
CA ALA A 273 -4.80 4.89 -16.55
C ALA A 273 -5.57 5.65 -15.46
N VAL A 274 -6.64 5.08 -14.91
CA VAL A 274 -7.36 5.66 -13.76
C VAL A 274 -6.42 5.81 -12.58
N PHE A 275 -5.67 4.77 -12.23
CA PHE A 275 -4.69 4.84 -11.15
C PHE A 275 -3.54 5.82 -11.45
N GLY A 276 -3.08 5.90 -12.70
CA GLY A 276 -2.07 6.86 -13.13
C GLY A 276 -2.55 8.31 -12.99
N VAL A 277 -3.81 8.61 -13.35
CA VAL A 277 -4.41 9.92 -13.12
C VAL A 277 -4.49 10.22 -11.62
N ILE A 278 -4.93 9.26 -10.80
CA ILE A 278 -4.99 9.43 -9.34
C ILE A 278 -3.61 9.71 -8.75
N ALA A 279 -2.59 8.94 -9.14
CA ALA A 279 -1.22 9.14 -8.69
C ALA A 279 -0.71 10.55 -9.02
N ASN A 280 -0.93 11.03 -10.25
CA ASN A 280 -0.55 12.38 -10.66
C ASN A 280 -1.34 13.47 -9.92
N LEU A 281 -2.65 13.29 -9.69
CA LEU A 281 -3.46 14.22 -8.92
C LEU A 281 -2.99 14.34 -7.47
N PHE A 282 -2.51 13.24 -6.90
CA PHE A 282 -1.92 13.21 -5.56
C PHE A 282 -0.43 13.58 -5.58
N ALA A 283 0.10 13.90 -6.76
CA ALA A 283 1.51 14.16 -7.03
C ALA A 283 2.43 13.05 -6.51
N LEU A 284 2.01 11.78 -6.48
CA LEU A 284 2.83 10.69 -5.96
C LEU A 284 3.99 10.36 -6.90
N ASP A 285 5.16 10.10 -6.33
CA ASP A 285 6.36 9.83 -7.11
C ASP A 285 6.17 8.51 -7.89
N GLU A 286 6.66 8.46 -9.11
CA GLU A 286 6.69 7.20 -9.84
C GLU A 286 7.58 6.17 -9.10
N PRO A 287 7.13 4.92 -8.99
CA PRO A 287 7.96 3.82 -8.52
C PRO A 287 8.92 3.41 -9.64
N SER A 288 9.74 4.35 -10.13
CA SER A 288 10.54 4.14 -11.33
C SER A 288 11.82 3.35 -11.02
N PRO A 289 12.18 2.36 -11.84
CA PRO A 289 13.48 1.71 -11.80
C PRO A 289 14.61 2.69 -12.17
N ASP A 290 15.86 2.28 -11.93
CA ASP A 290 17.01 3.10 -12.31
C ASP A 290 17.18 3.14 -13.83
N MET A 291 16.86 4.29 -14.43
CA MET A 291 16.87 4.47 -15.90
C MET A 291 18.29 4.56 -16.49
N SER A 292 19.33 4.56 -15.65
CA SER A 292 20.74 4.45 -16.04
C SER A 292 21.00 3.23 -16.93
N ILE A 293 20.35 2.10 -16.65
CA ILE A 293 20.51 0.84 -17.40
C ILE A 293 20.06 1.00 -18.86
N PHE A 294 19.00 1.77 -19.13
CA PHE A 294 18.54 2.04 -20.50
C PHE A 294 19.55 2.90 -21.29
N ARG A 295 20.37 3.69 -20.60
CA ARG A 295 21.41 4.53 -21.22
C ARG A 295 22.69 3.76 -21.44
N GLU A 296 23.15 3.04 -20.43
CA GLU A 296 24.42 2.30 -20.45
C GLU A 296 24.31 1.03 -21.31
N HIS A 297 23.15 0.37 -21.29
CA HIS A 297 22.94 -0.92 -21.96
C HIS A 297 21.56 -1.01 -22.65
N PRO A 298 21.29 -0.19 -23.69
CA PRO A 298 19.97 -0.10 -24.32
C PRO A 298 19.47 -1.44 -24.88
N GLY A 299 20.37 -2.25 -25.48
CA GLY A 299 20.01 -3.57 -25.99
C GLY A 299 19.58 -4.54 -24.89
N ALA A 300 20.30 -4.59 -23.77
CA ALA A 300 19.94 -5.41 -22.63
C ALA A 300 18.65 -4.92 -21.96
N ALA A 301 18.43 -3.61 -21.92
CA ALA A 301 17.20 -3.03 -21.39
C ALA A 301 15.98 -3.37 -22.23
N VAL A 302 16.08 -3.31 -23.57
CA VAL A 302 15.01 -3.72 -24.50
C VAL A 302 14.74 -5.23 -24.37
N ILE A 303 15.78 -6.07 -24.35
CA ILE A 303 15.62 -7.51 -24.15
C ILE A 303 14.96 -7.80 -22.80
N GLY A 304 15.41 -7.13 -21.74
CA GLY A 304 14.83 -7.24 -20.41
C GLY A 304 13.35 -6.86 -20.41
N LEU A 305 12.97 -5.81 -21.14
CA LEU A 305 11.59 -5.37 -21.28
C LEU A 305 10.70 -6.41 -21.99
N LEU A 306 11.22 -7.05 -23.03
CA LEU A 306 10.51 -8.09 -23.78
C LEU A 306 10.34 -9.38 -22.98
N ILE A 307 11.32 -9.70 -22.13
CA ILE A 307 11.34 -10.93 -21.32
C ILE A 307 10.61 -10.74 -19.97
N ALA A 308 10.57 -9.52 -19.43
CA ALA A 308 9.99 -9.23 -18.13
C ALA A 308 8.56 -9.79 -17.93
N PRO A 309 7.61 -9.65 -18.88
CA PRO A 309 6.26 -10.20 -18.72
C PRO A 309 6.25 -11.73 -18.62
N LEU A 310 7.11 -12.43 -19.38
CA LEU A 310 7.23 -13.88 -19.34
C LEU A 310 7.76 -14.34 -17.98
N VAL A 311 8.81 -13.68 -17.50
CA VAL A 311 9.39 -13.94 -16.18
C VAL A 311 8.37 -13.64 -15.08
N TYR A 312 7.61 -12.56 -15.21
CA TYR A 312 6.60 -12.16 -14.25
C TYR A 312 5.46 -13.18 -14.14
N VAL A 313 4.90 -13.65 -15.28
CA VAL A 313 3.89 -14.72 -15.30
C VAL A 313 4.47 -16.02 -14.73
N PHE A 314 5.71 -16.37 -15.09
CA PHE A 314 6.38 -17.55 -14.57
C PHE A 314 6.54 -17.51 -13.05
N ILE A 315 6.96 -16.36 -12.49
CA ILE A 315 7.07 -16.15 -11.04
C ILE A 315 5.71 -16.31 -10.37
N ILE A 316 4.64 -15.69 -10.90
CA ILE A 316 3.30 -15.79 -10.31
C ILE A 316 2.81 -17.25 -10.28
N ILE A 317 2.92 -17.96 -11.41
CA ILE A 317 2.50 -19.36 -11.49
C ILE A 317 3.35 -20.24 -10.58
N GLY A 318 4.67 -20.04 -10.56
CA GLY A 318 5.60 -20.77 -9.70
C GLY A 318 5.33 -20.56 -8.21
N LEU A 319 5.08 -19.31 -7.79
CA LEU A 319 4.69 -18.99 -6.42
C LEU A 319 3.32 -19.59 -6.07
N SER A 320 2.35 -19.51 -6.97
CA SER A 320 1.03 -20.13 -6.77
C SER A 320 1.13 -21.65 -6.55
N TRP A 321 1.98 -22.32 -7.34
CA TRP A 321 2.27 -23.75 -7.18
C TRP A 321 2.96 -24.05 -5.84
N LEU A 322 4.00 -23.29 -5.48
CA LEU A 322 4.72 -23.45 -4.21
C LEU A 322 3.79 -23.25 -3.00
N LEU A 323 2.97 -22.20 -3.03
CA LEU A 323 1.98 -21.92 -2.00
C LEU A 323 0.85 -22.96 -1.98
N GLY A 324 0.70 -23.75 -3.05
CA GLY A 324 -0.19 -24.89 -3.13
C GLY A 324 0.11 -25.98 -2.10
N VAL A 325 1.38 -26.16 -1.72
CA VAL A 325 1.82 -27.15 -0.72
C VAL A 325 1.23 -26.87 0.66
N PHE A 326 0.94 -25.60 0.97
CA PHE A 326 0.37 -25.20 2.26
C PHE A 326 -1.16 -25.27 2.29
N HIS A 327 -1.80 -25.80 1.24
CA HIS A 327 -3.26 -25.89 1.11
C HIS A 327 -4.01 -24.57 1.32
N LEU A 328 -3.34 -23.44 1.04
CA LEU A 328 -3.94 -22.12 1.12
C LEU A 328 -5.05 -21.98 0.07
N ASP A 329 -6.11 -21.29 0.44
CA ASP A 329 -7.17 -20.92 -0.48
C ASP A 329 -6.64 -19.95 -1.56
N PRO A 330 -7.31 -19.85 -2.72
CA PRO A 330 -6.87 -19.01 -3.83
C PRO A 330 -6.68 -17.53 -3.46
N TYR A 331 -7.46 -17.02 -2.53
CA TYR A 331 -7.43 -15.62 -2.11
C TYR A 331 -6.20 -15.33 -1.24
N SER A 332 -5.95 -16.15 -0.21
CA SER A 332 -4.73 -16.07 0.60
C SER A 332 -3.47 -16.20 -0.25
N LYS A 333 -3.49 -17.08 -1.26
CA LYS A 333 -2.38 -17.20 -2.25
C LYS A 333 -2.19 -15.92 -3.04
N ALA A 334 -3.27 -15.33 -3.56
CA ALA A 334 -3.18 -14.10 -4.35
C ALA A 334 -2.60 -12.95 -3.53
N ILE A 335 -3.07 -12.74 -2.29
CA ILE A 335 -2.51 -11.72 -1.38
C ILE A 335 -1.02 -11.96 -1.14
N LEU A 336 -0.63 -13.19 -0.81
CA LEU A 336 0.78 -13.53 -0.57
C LEU A 336 1.66 -13.26 -1.78
N ILE A 337 1.21 -13.63 -2.98
CA ILE A 337 1.95 -13.36 -4.22
C ILE A 337 2.09 -11.86 -4.42
N VAL A 338 1.01 -11.09 -4.25
CA VAL A 338 1.03 -9.63 -4.36
C VAL A 338 2.02 -9.02 -3.37
N LEU A 339 2.00 -9.47 -2.11
CA LEU A 339 2.93 -8.99 -1.08
C LEU A 339 4.39 -9.35 -1.39
N ILE A 340 4.66 -10.57 -1.85
CA ILE A 340 6.01 -10.98 -2.26
C ILE A 340 6.51 -10.10 -3.40
N VAL A 341 5.71 -9.92 -4.45
CA VAL A 341 6.06 -9.06 -5.59
C VAL A 341 6.25 -7.61 -5.16
N PHE A 342 5.36 -7.09 -4.31
CA PHE A 342 5.46 -5.74 -3.76
C PHE A 342 6.75 -5.52 -2.95
N ILE A 343 7.12 -6.47 -2.08
CA ILE A 343 8.34 -6.39 -1.26
C ILE A 343 9.61 -6.43 -2.11
N THR A 344 9.58 -7.11 -3.27
CA THR A 344 10.74 -7.12 -4.18
C THR A 344 10.97 -5.78 -4.88
N ALA A 345 9.94 -4.93 -4.96
CA ALA A 345 10.09 -3.60 -5.50
C ALA A 345 10.94 -2.73 -4.57
N SER A 346 11.80 -1.91 -5.17
CA SER A 346 12.74 -1.03 -4.46
C SER A 346 12.49 0.43 -4.84
N PRO A 347 11.37 1.04 -4.40
CA PRO A 347 11.11 2.46 -4.65
C PRO A 347 12.18 3.33 -3.98
N LYS A 348 12.51 4.44 -4.63
CA LYS A 348 13.56 5.36 -4.16
C LYS A 348 13.06 6.40 -3.14
N SER A 349 11.74 6.56 -2.97
CA SER A 349 11.13 7.51 -2.03
C SER A 349 9.92 6.91 -1.29
N GLY A 350 9.53 7.51 -0.17
CA GLY A 350 8.33 7.13 0.57
C GLY A 350 7.03 7.42 -0.21
N SER A 351 7.03 8.51 -0.96
CA SER A 351 6.01 8.85 -1.97
C SER A 351 5.87 7.76 -3.04
N GLY A 352 6.99 7.20 -3.52
CA GLY A 352 7.01 6.08 -4.45
C GLY A 352 6.51 4.76 -3.85
N MET A 353 6.78 4.50 -2.55
CA MET A 353 6.19 3.38 -1.82
C MET A 353 4.66 3.51 -1.74
N ALA A 354 4.18 4.71 -1.41
CA ALA A 354 2.75 5.00 -1.35
C ALA A 354 2.09 4.81 -2.73
N ASN A 355 2.71 5.31 -3.80
CA ASN A 355 2.23 5.07 -5.16
C ASN A 355 2.12 3.57 -5.44
N LEU A 356 3.20 2.82 -5.24
CA LEU A 356 3.22 1.38 -5.47
C LEU A 356 2.13 0.66 -4.66
N TRP A 357 1.84 1.11 -3.44
CA TRP A 357 0.79 0.51 -2.62
C TRP A 357 -0.62 0.79 -3.13
N PHE A 358 -0.92 2.06 -3.42
CA PHE A 358 -2.28 2.48 -3.78
C PHE A 358 -2.62 2.22 -5.26
N THR A 359 -1.63 2.09 -6.13
CA THR A 359 -1.82 1.84 -7.56
C THR A 359 -1.22 0.51 -8.01
N GLY A 360 0.03 0.23 -7.64
CA GLY A 360 0.75 -0.97 -8.06
C GLY A 360 0.20 -2.27 -7.48
N THR A 361 -0.17 -2.29 -6.19
CA THR A 361 -0.74 -3.47 -5.52
C THR A 361 -2.07 -3.90 -6.15
N PRO A 362 -3.07 -3.01 -6.38
CA PRO A 362 -4.29 -3.36 -7.11
C PRO A 362 -4.03 -3.91 -8.53
N ILE A 363 -3.11 -3.30 -9.28
CA ILE A 363 -2.78 -3.77 -10.63
C ILE A 363 -2.10 -5.15 -10.59
N THR A 364 -1.15 -5.34 -9.66
CA THR A 364 -0.47 -6.62 -9.44
C THR A 364 -1.45 -7.71 -9.04
N PHE A 365 -2.44 -7.38 -8.20
CA PHE A 365 -3.53 -8.28 -7.87
C PHE A 365 -4.27 -8.75 -9.13
N LEU A 366 -4.65 -7.83 -10.02
CA LEU A 366 -5.28 -8.20 -11.29
C LEU A 366 -4.37 -9.05 -12.19
N TYR A 367 -3.06 -8.79 -12.20
CA TYR A 367 -2.10 -9.63 -12.93
C TYR A 367 -2.02 -11.06 -12.40
N VAL A 368 -2.14 -11.25 -11.08
CA VAL A 368 -2.22 -12.60 -10.49
C VAL A 368 -3.44 -13.33 -11.05
N PHE A 369 -4.61 -12.68 -11.09
CA PHE A 369 -5.83 -13.29 -11.63
C PHE A 369 -5.72 -13.58 -13.12
N VAL A 370 -5.10 -12.69 -13.90
CA VAL A 370 -4.81 -12.93 -15.32
C VAL A 370 -3.92 -14.17 -15.49
N ALA A 371 -2.82 -14.26 -14.75
CA ALA A 371 -1.86 -15.36 -14.85
C ALA A 371 -2.46 -16.72 -14.43
N LEU A 372 -3.42 -16.72 -13.51
CA LEU A 372 -4.08 -17.94 -13.04
C LEU A 372 -5.30 -18.34 -13.88
N THR A 373 -5.89 -17.41 -14.64
CA THR A 373 -7.11 -17.66 -15.42
C THR A 373 -6.83 -17.89 -16.91
N PHE A 374 -5.88 -17.16 -17.49
CA PHE A 374 -5.54 -17.27 -18.91
C PHE A 374 -4.40 -18.27 -19.13
N SER A 375 -4.30 -18.79 -20.37
CA SER A 375 -3.13 -19.57 -20.74
C SER A 375 -1.85 -18.75 -20.61
N PHE A 376 -0.72 -19.40 -20.35
CA PHE A 376 0.58 -18.72 -20.14
C PHE A 376 0.89 -17.67 -21.21
N VAL A 377 0.69 -18.01 -22.49
CA VAL A 377 0.94 -17.11 -23.63
C VAL A 377 -0.01 -15.92 -23.61
N ASN A 378 -1.31 -16.14 -23.37
CA ASN A 378 -2.28 -15.05 -23.31
C ASN A 378 -2.03 -14.15 -22.10
N ALA A 379 -1.71 -14.72 -20.94
CA ALA A 379 -1.36 -13.95 -19.75
C ALA A 379 -0.12 -13.08 -19.97
N ALA A 380 0.94 -13.65 -20.57
CA ALA A 380 2.16 -12.91 -20.88
C ALA A 380 1.92 -11.79 -21.89
N MET A 381 1.12 -12.06 -22.94
CA MET A 381 0.71 -11.03 -23.91
C MET A 381 -0.08 -9.90 -23.24
N ILE A 382 -1.07 -10.24 -22.40
CA ILE A 382 -1.88 -9.25 -21.68
C ILE A 382 -0.98 -8.35 -20.83
N ILE A 383 -0.15 -8.94 -19.97
CA ILE A 383 0.74 -8.19 -19.06
C ILE A 383 1.74 -7.37 -19.85
N PHE A 384 2.31 -7.92 -20.93
CA PHE A 384 3.24 -7.19 -21.80
C PHE A 384 2.61 -5.92 -22.38
N THR A 385 1.41 -6.01 -22.95
CA THR A 385 0.74 -4.86 -23.55
C THR A 385 0.40 -3.78 -22.52
N VAL A 386 -0.02 -4.17 -21.31
CA VAL A 386 -0.27 -3.21 -20.23
C VAL A 386 1.04 -2.56 -19.76
N MET A 387 2.12 -3.34 -19.61
CA MET A 387 3.44 -2.80 -19.29
C MET A 387 3.93 -1.80 -20.33
N LEU A 388 3.72 -2.08 -21.62
CA LEU A 388 4.06 -1.16 -22.71
C LEU A 388 3.37 0.19 -22.57
N ALA A 389 2.08 0.20 -22.23
CA ALA A 389 1.33 1.42 -21.99
C ALA A 389 1.89 2.22 -20.79
N SER A 390 2.51 1.57 -19.81
CA SER A 390 3.09 2.23 -18.64
C SER A 390 4.52 2.75 -18.82
N ILE A 391 5.22 2.36 -19.89
CA ILE A 391 6.61 2.76 -20.13
C ILE A 391 6.73 4.20 -20.65
N PHE A 392 5.76 4.65 -21.44
CA PHE A 392 5.86 5.94 -22.11
C PHE A 392 5.99 7.15 -21.14
N PRO A 393 5.22 7.24 -20.03
CA PRO A 393 5.43 8.27 -19.01
C PRO A 393 6.81 8.19 -18.37
N ILE A 394 7.27 6.98 -18.06
CA ILE A 394 8.59 6.74 -17.45
C ILE A 394 9.71 7.22 -18.38
N MET A 395 9.60 6.97 -19.69
CA MET A 395 10.56 7.45 -20.69
C MET A 395 10.55 8.97 -20.84
N ILE A 396 9.36 9.60 -20.83
CA ILE A 396 9.24 11.05 -20.89
C ILE A 396 9.87 11.69 -19.66
N ASN A 397 9.55 11.20 -18.46
CA ASN A 397 10.09 11.72 -17.20
C ASN A 397 11.61 11.53 -17.13
N ALA A 398 12.12 10.40 -17.61
CA ALA A 398 13.56 10.18 -17.71
C ALA A 398 14.27 11.16 -18.66
N TYR A 399 13.61 11.56 -19.77
CA TYR A 399 14.14 12.52 -20.74
C TYR A 399 14.06 13.97 -20.23
N LEU A 400 12.94 14.35 -19.59
CA LEU A 400 12.75 15.69 -19.05
C LEU A 400 13.60 15.94 -17.79
N GLY A 401 13.71 14.94 -16.91
CA GLY A 401 14.57 15.00 -15.74
C GLY A 401 16.05 15.22 -16.09
N ASP A 402 16.50 14.72 -17.24
CA ASP A 402 17.84 15.00 -17.77
C ASP A 402 18.04 16.43 -18.28
N LEU A 403 17.01 17.03 -18.87
CA LEU A 403 17.07 18.42 -19.34
C LEU A 403 17.06 19.43 -18.19
N SER A 404 16.68 18.99 -16.99
CA SER A 404 16.61 19.82 -15.78
C SER A 404 17.90 19.81 -14.93
N LYS A 405 18.84 18.89 -15.22
CA LYS A 405 20.18 18.81 -14.63
C LYS A 405 21.19 19.50 -15.52
#